data_AF-A0A015J3H2-F1
#
_entry.id   AF-A0A015J3H2-F1
#
_cell.length_a   1.000
_cell.length_b   1.000
_cell.length_c   1.000
_cell.angle_alpha   90.00
_cell.angle_beta   90.00
_cell.angle_gamma   90.00
#
_symmetry.space_group_name_H-M   'P 1'
#
loop_
_entity.id
_entity.type
_entity.pdbx_description
1 polymer ?
#
loop_
_entity_poly.entity_id
_entity_poly.type
_entity_poly.pdbx_seq_one_letter_code
_entity_poly.pdbx_strand_id
1 'polypeptide(L)'
;METKMQNSIRYSTVLTIIEISDHVEIGKLIGRKGRNLKPIEKGTGTHIYINPKISPRQIEIKINNKDNENRDENISTGEWINKMSNRQVIRRY
;
A
#
# COMPACT_ATOMS: atom_id res chain seq x y z
N MET A 1 23.89 -13.03 -8.38
CA MET A 1 23.91 -11.82 -7.52
C MET A 1 23.01 -10.72 -8.08
N GLU A 2 23.00 -10.54 -9.40
CA GLU A 2 22.18 -9.55 -10.12
C GLU A 2 20.67 -9.64 -9.83
N THR A 3 20.11 -10.85 -9.78
CA THR A 3 18.69 -11.09 -9.47
C THR A 3 18.29 -10.69 -8.05
N LYS A 4 19.20 -10.73 -7.07
CA LYS A 4 18.90 -10.30 -5.69
C LYS A 4 18.76 -8.79 -5.60
N MET A 5 19.63 -8.03 -6.27
CA MET A 5 19.58 -6.57 -6.29
C MET A 5 18.35 -6.06 -7.07
N GLN A 6 18.07 -6.66 -8.23
CA GLN A 6 16.88 -6.34 -9.02
C GLN A 6 15.58 -6.58 -8.22
N ASN A 7 15.49 -7.71 -7.51
CA ASN A 7 14.36 -7.99 -6.63
C ASN A 7 14.27 -7.00 -5.45
N SER A 8 15.39 -6.60 -4.85
CA SER A 8 15.39 -5.59 -3.77
C SER A 8 14.85 -4.23 -4.23
N ILE A 9 15.14 -3.82 -5.47
CA ILE A 9 14.61 -2.57 -6.04
C ILE A 9 13.13 -2.72 -6.36
N ARG A 10 12.75 -3.86 -6.98
CA ARG A 10 11.35 -4.15 -7.33
C ARG A 10 10.44 -4.16 -6.10
N TYR A 11 10.91 -4.73 -4.99
CA TYR A 11 10.19 -4.78 -3.72
C TYR A 11 10.56 -3.65 -2.75
N SER A 12 11.26 -2.61 -3.22
CA SER A 12 11.54 -1.44 -2.40
C SER A 12 10.27 -0.64 -2.14
N THR A 13 10.25 0.06 -1.01
CA THR A 13 9.19 1.02 -0.71
C THR A 13 9.45 2.29 -1.51
N VAL A 14 8.43 2.75 -2.25
CA VAL A 14 8.46 4.06 -2.91
C VAL A 14 7.77 5.07 -1.99
N LEU A 15 8.43 6.18 -1.71
CA LEU A 15 7.87 7.32 -0.98
C LEU A 15 7.76 8.51 -1.92
N THR A 16 6.58 9.08 -2.02
CA THR A 16 6.33 10.35 -2.73
C THR A 16 5.85 11.38 -1.72
N ILE A 17 6.46 12.56 -1.74
CA ILE A 17 6.10 13.69 -0.87
C ILE A 17 5.57 14.81 -1.76
N ILE A 18 4.38 15.30 -1.46
CA ILE A 18 3.76 16.45 -2.13
C ILE A 18 3.59 17.56 -1.09
N GLU A 19 4.20 18.70 -1.34
CA GLU A 19 4.01 19.90 -0.52
C GLU A 19 2.65 20.53 -0.81
N ILE A 20 1.97 20.96 0.23
CA ILE A 20 0.67 21.63 0.15
C ILE A 20 0.71 22.95 0.92
N SER A 21 0.02 23.95 0.38
CA SER A 21 -0.06 25.26 1.00
C SER A 21 -0.72 25.19 2.38
N ASP A 22 -0.24 25.99 3.32
CA ASP A 22 -0.79 26.08 4.68
C ASP A 22 -2.26 26.56 4.71
N HIS A 23 -2.71 27.22 3.65
CA HIS A 23 -4.10 27.66 3.45
C HIS A 23 -5.07 26.52 3.13
N VAL A 24 -4.56 25.33 2.77
CA VAL A 24 -5.41 24.16 2.50
C VAL A 24 -5.95 23.60 3.81
N GLU A 25 -7.27 23.51 3.92
CA GLU A 25 -7.93 22.88 5.06
C GLU A 25 -7.79 21.35 4.99
N ILE A 26 -6.88 20.80 5.81
CA ILE A 26 -6.57 19.36 5.84
C ILE A 26 -7.82 18.49 6.06
N GLY A 27 -8.78 18.97 6.84
CA GLY A 27 -10.05 18.27 7.07
C GLY A 27 -10.86 18.05 5.79
N LYS A 28 -10.83 18.99 4.84
CA LYS A 28 -11.50 18.85 3.53
C LYS A 28 -10.79 17.83 2.63
N LEU A 29 -9.45 17.79 2.70
CA LEU A 29 -8.65 16.81 1.95
C LEU A 29 -8.90 15.38 2.46
N ILE A 30 -8.84 15.17 3.77
CA ILE A 30 -9.08 13.86 4.41
C ILE A 30 -10.54 13.42 4.28
N GLY A 31 -11.46 14.37 4.45
CA GLY A 31 -12.89 14.12 4.58
C GLY A 31 -13.26 13.54 5.94
N ARG A 32 -14.52 13.70 6.36
CA ARG A 32 -14.99 13.21 7.68
C ARG A 32 -14.75 11.70 7.82
N LYS A 33 -13.95 11.31 8.82
CA LYS A 33 -13.48 9.94 9.09
C LYS A 33 -12.58 9.33 7.99
N GLY A 34 -11.94 10.15 7.16
CA GLY A 34 -11.10 9.68 6.05
C GLY A 34 -11.87 9.31 4.79
N ARG A 35 -13.11 9.80 4.63
CA ARG A 35 -14.00 9.39 3.52
C ARG A 35 -13.45 9.67 2.12
N ASN A 36 -12.51 10.59 1.97
CA ASN A 36 -11.90 10.89 0.67
C ASN A 36 -10.66 10.04 0.42
N LEU A 37 -9.80 9.83 1.43
CA LEU A 37 -8.52 9.14 1.26
C LEU A 37 -8.61 7.62 1.45
N LYS A 38 -9.47 7.12 2.36
CA LYS A 38 -9.60 5.67 2.62
C LYS A 38 -10.01 4.85 1.40
N PRO A 39 -10.95 5.30 0.55
CA PRO A 39 -11.27 4.56 -0.68
C PRO A 39 -10.09 4.51 -1.64
N ILE A 40 -9.27 5.57 -1.70
CA ILE A 40 -8.07 5.62 -2.55
C ILE A 40 -7.04 4.64 -2.01
N GLU A 41 -6.69 4.72 -0.71
CA GLU A 41 -5.77 3.78 -0.07
C GLU A 41 -6.19 2.32 -0.27
N LYS A 42 -7.49 2.02 -0.13
CA LYS A 42 -8.02 0.68 -0.36
C LYS A 42 -7.97 0.26 -1.83
N GLY A 43 -8.31 1.16 -2.74
CA GLY A 43 -8.36 0.90 -4.18
C GLY A 43 -6.99 0.75 -4.83
N THR A 44 -5.96 1.39 -4.28
CA THR A 44 -4.58 1.34 -4.80
C THR A 44 -3.65 0.46 -3.94
N GLY A 45 -4.08 0.12 -2.73
CA GLY A 45 -3.27 -0.52 -1.70
C GLY A 45 -2.08 0.34 -1.23
N THR A 46 -2.10 1.65 -1.49
CA THR A 46 -1.08 2.57 -1.01
C THR A 46 -1.42 3.09 0.38
N HIS A 47 -0.42 3.54 1.13
CA HIS A 47 -0.62 4.31 2.35
C HIS A 47 -0.52 5.80 2.05
N ILE A 48 -1.54 6.56 2.42
CA ILE A 48 -1.58 8.01 2.25
C ILE A 48 -1.64 8.63 3.64
N TYR A 49 -0.57 9.32 4.02
CA TYR A 49 -0.46 10.02 5.29
C TYR A 49 -0.35 11.53 5.04
N ILE A 50 -0.91 12.33 5.93
CA ILE A 50 -0.78 13.78 5.88
C ILE A 50 -0.22 14.23 7.21
N ASN A 51 0.90 14.94 7.19
CA ASN A 51 1.53 15.45 8.38
C ASN A 51 1.13 16.91 8.60
N PRO A 52 0.20 17.21 9.54
CA PRO A 52 -0.22 18.59 9.79
C PRO A 52 0.80 19.38 10.63
N LYS A 53 1.84 18.73 11.16
CA LYS A 53 2.83 19.34 12.06
C LYS A 53 4.06 19.89 11.33
N ILE A 54 4.23 19.57 10.06
CA ILE A 54 5.33 20.06 9.22
C ILE A 54 4.84 21.29 8.45
N SER A 55 5.66 22.33 8.36
CA SER A 55 5.44 23.49 7.47
C SER A 55 6.62 23.56 6.49
N PRO A 56 6.38 23.56 5.16
CA PRO A 56 5.06 23.44 4.53
C PRO A 56 4.42 22.09 4.81
N ARG A 57 3.08 22.05 4.89
CA ARG A 57 2.35 20.79 5.11
C ARG A 57 2.64 19.81 3.97
N GLN A 58 2.67 18.52 4.28
CA GLN A 58 3.05 17.48 3.34
C GLN A 58 2.05 16.33 3.30
N ILE A 59 1.81 15.84 2.08
CA ILE A 59 1.13 14.57 1.83
C ILE A 59 2.22 13.54 1.51
N GLU A 60 2.30 12.49 2.31
CA GLU A 60 3.20 11.36 2.14
C GLU A 60 2.42 10.18 1.56
N ILE A 61 2.81 9.74 0.36
CA ILE A 61 2.24 8.55 -0.28
C ILE A 61 3.32 7.47 -0.27
N LYS A 62 3.06 6.40 0.46
CA LYS A 62 3.95 5.25 0.61
C LYS A 62 3.36 4.05 -0.13
N ILE A 63 4.11 3.54 -1.10
CA ILE A 63 3.79 2.32 -1.84
C ILE A 63 4.68 1.22 -1.30
N ASN A 64 4.09 0.22 -0.65
CA ASN A 64 4.82 -0.95 -0.20
C ASN A 64 4.68 -2.07 -1.23
N ASN A 65 5.71 -2.22 -2.08
CA ASN A 65 5.71 -3.23 -3.14
C ASN A 65 5.86 -4.66 -2.60
N LYS A 66 6.18 -4.86 -1.32
CA LYS A 66 6.17 -6.19 -0.68
C LYS A 66 4.75 -6.71 -0.44
N ASP A 67 3.78 -5.81 -0.26
CA ASP A 67 2.41 -6.22 0.04
C ASP A 67 1.69 -6.76 -1.20
N ASN A 68 2.23 -6.52 -2.41
CA ASN A 68 1.76 -7.12 -3.67
C ASN A 68 1.91 -8.64 -3.74
N GLU A 69 2.65 -9.28 -2.82
CA GLU A 69 2.73 -10.75 -2.77
C GLU A 69 1.47 -11.39 -2.16
N ASN A 70 0.67 -10.61 -1.42
CA ASN A 70 -0.57 -11.07 -0.76
C ASN A 70 -1.83 -10.37 -1.27
N ARG A 71 -1.71 -9.50 -2.29
CA ARG A 71 -2.90 -8.99 -2.96
C ARG A 71 -3.38 -10.10 -3.88
N ASP A 72 -4.28 -10.94 -3.37
CA ASP A 72 -5.06 -11.89 -4.14
C ASP A 72 -6.03 -11.11 -5.08
N GLU A 73 -5.48 -10.27 -5.96
CA GLU A 73 -6.26 -9.51 -6.94
C GLU A 73 -6.54 -10.47 -8.11
N ASN A 74 -7.73 -11.08 -8.10
CA ASN A 74 -8.23 -12.06 -9.08
C ASN A 74 -7.61 -13.46 -9.06
N ILE A 75 -7.55 -14.10 -7.89
CA ILE A 75 -7.41 -15.55 -7.85
C ILE A 75 -8.80 -16.17 -8.06
N SER A 76 -9.00 -16.87 -9.19
CA SER A 76 -10.19 -17.69 -9.40
C SER A 76 -10.38 -18.64 -8.22
N THR A 77 -11.63 -18.86 -7.79
CA THR A 77 -11.97 -19.68 -6.60
C THR A 77 -11.25 -21.05 -6.60
N GLY A 78 -11.01 -21.64 -7.78
CA GLY A 78 -10.28 -22.90 -7.92
C GLY A 78 -8.79 -22.83 -7.55
N GLU A 79 -8.12 -21.72 -7.83
CA GLU A 79 -6.71 -21.53 -7.47
C GLU A 79 -6.54 -21.28 -5.96
N TRP A 80 -7.51 -20.64 -5.32
CA TRP A 80 -7.53 -20.46 -3.86
C TRP A 80 -7.63 -21.80 -3.12
N ILE A 81 -8.47 -22.71 -3.61
CA ILE A 81 -8.62 -24.07 -3.08
C ILE A 81 -7.30 -24.85 -3.20
N ASN A 82 -6.63 -24.78 -4.35
CA ASN A 82 -5.33 -25.45 -4.53
C ASN A 82 -4.24 -24.88 -3.62
N LYS A 83 -4.17 -23.55 -3.46
CA LYS A 83 -3.24 -22.87 -2.54
C LYS A 83 -3.44 -23.30 -1.08
N MET A 84 -4.70 -23.42 -0.64
CA MET A 84 -5.05 -23.89 0.71
C MET A 84 -4.72 -25.37 0.92
N SER A 85 -5.00 -26.23 -0.05
CA SER A 85 -4.67 -27.66 0.02
C SER A 85 -3.16 -27.88 0.13
N ASN A 86 -2.35 -27.20 -0.68
CA ASN A 86 -0.89 -27.31 -0.61
C ASN A 86 -0.31 -26.77 0.71
N ARG A 87 -0.87 -25.70 1.28
CA ARG A 87 -0.46 -25.20 2.61
C ARG A 87 -0.75 -26.21 3.74
N GLN A 88 -1.78 -27.05 3.63
CA GLN A 88 -2.07 -28.08 4.61
C GLN A 88 -1.12 -29.27 4.51
N VAL A 89 -0.63 -29.60 3.31
CA VAL A 89 0.34 -30.68 3.08
C VAL A 89 1.72 -30.32 3.67
N ILE A 90 2.16 -29.07 3.54
CA ILE A 90 3.48 -28.63 4.04
C ILE A 90 3.55 -28.59 5.58
N ARG A 91 2.41 -28.49 6.27
CA ARG A 91 2.35 -28.47 7.76
C ARG A 91 2.27 -29.86 8.41
N ARG A 92 2.38 -30.93 7.62
CA ARG A 92 2.33 -32.33 8.10
C ARG A 92 3.70 -33.03 8.12
N TYR A 93 4.79 -32.28 7.97
CA TYR A 93 6.16 -32.77 8.17
C TYR A 93 6.86 -31.98 9.26
#